data_AF-A0A3D5K3E7-F1
#
_entry.id   AF-A0A3D5K3E7-F1
#
_cell.length_a   1.000
_cell.length_b   1.000
_cell.length_c   1.000
_cell.angle_alpha   90.00
_cell.angle_beta   90.00
_cell.angle_gamma   90.00
#
_symmetry.space_group_name_H-M   'P 1'
#
loop_
_entity.id
_entity.type
_entity.pdbx_description
1 polymer ?
#
loop_
_entity_poly.entity_id
_entity_poly.type
_entity_poly.pdbx_seq_one_letter_code
_entity_poly.pdbx_strand_id
1 'polypeptide(L)'
;MVDRAGDFGCIAEVWIVSAGYGLVPISANLESYSATFSPGSADSVAQSKSGQRDNQAWWGLLASWRNRDLQGPRNLTELALQDTSSPMIVALSKTYLQAVLHDLADAAEAMGKKADLLLVSTGTPPDGLEKVQLPCDARFLTSLGGSRTSLNARVADRIIATSDRHEFDSAKVRNLLQKDLDRSKDILRYDRRKQTDFEIQHWIRTRLNVGAFSRSSLLRELRDTGFACEQRRFAGLYDEVIAGNCR
;
A
#
# COMPACT_ATOMS: atom_id res chain seq x y z
N MET A 1 -5.96 1.19 14.18
CA MET A 1 -4.74 0.44 14.54
C MET A 1 -4.35 0.71 15.97
N VAL A 2 -4.23 1.96 16.43
CA VAL A 2 -3.96 2.28 17.86
C VAL A 2 -5.02 1.69 18.79
N ASP A 3 -6.30 2.04 18.60
CA ASP A 3 -7.39 1.53 19.45
C ASP A 3 -7.43 -0.01 19.44
N ARG A 4 -7.29 -0.59 18.24
CA ARG A 4 -7.24 -2.04 18.06
C ARG A 4 -6.05 -2.68 18.78
N ALA A 5 -4.88 -2.06 18.80
CA ALA A 5 -3.75 -2.57 19.58
C ALA A 5 -4.11 -2.57 21.08
N GLY A 6 -4.77 -1.52 21.56
CA GLY A 6 -5.29 -1.41 22.93
C GLY A 6 -6.28 -2.54 23.27
N ASP A 7 -7.19 -2.87 22.35
CA ASP A 7 -8.15 -3.99 22.52
C ASP A 7 -7.45 -5.34 22.76
N PHE A 8 -6.22 -5.50 22.29
CA PHE A 8 -5.39 -6.71 22.46
C PHE A 8 -4.24 -6.50 23.48
N GLY A 9 -4.34 -5.49 24.35
CA GLY A 9 -3.38 -5.27 25.44
C GLY A 9 -2.03 -4.73 24.99
N CYS A 10 -1.93 -4.23 23.76
CA CYS A 10 -0.72 -3.61 23.21
C CYS A 10 -0.82 -2.08 23.25
N ILE A 11 0.29 -1.42 23.56
CA ILE A 11 0.45 0.03 23.32
C ILE A 11 1.11 0.18 21.96
N ALA A 12 0.54 1.01 21.08
CA ALA A 12 1.07 1.20 19.74
C ALA A 12 1.18 2.67 19.37
N GLU A 13 2.32 3.04 18.82
CA GLU A 13 2.51 4.31 18.12
C GLU A 13 2.42 4.08 16.62
N VAL A 14 1.73 4.98 15.91
CA VAL A 14 1.58 4.89 14.46
C VAL A 14 2.32 6.03 13.79
N TRP A 15 3.22 5.65 12.88
CA TRP A 15 4.04 6.54 12.08
C TRP A 15 3.73 6.35 10.59
N ILE A 16 3.83 7.43 9.83
CA ILE A 16 3.50 7.50 8.42
C ILE A 16 4.75 7.83 7.63
N VAL A 17 5.10 6.97 6.66
CA VAL A 17 6.10 7.27 5.63
C VAL A 17 5.44 8.21 4.61
N SER A 18 5.81 9.49 4.65
CA SER A 18 5.28 10.53 3.78
C SER A 18 6.29 10.96 2.72
N ALA A 19 5.84 11.06 1.47
CA ALA A 19 6.62 11.61 0.37
C ALA A 19 6.76 13.15 0.43
N GLY A 20 6.01 13.84 1.31
CA GLY A 20 6.14 15.29 1.52
C GLY A 20 6.88 15.66 2.79
N TYR A 21 6.77 14.84 3.85
CA TYR A 21 7.26 15.19 5.19
C TYR A 21 8.28 14.21 5.79
N GLY A 22 8.63 13.12 5.10
CA GLY A 22 9.50 12.09 5.66
C GLY A 22 8.72 11.17 6.60
N LEU A 23 9.34 10.68 7.66
CA LEU A 23 8.61 9.96 8.71
C LEU A 23 7.94 10.97 9.66
N VAL A 24 6.65 10.78 9.93
CA VAL A 24 5.85 11.63 10.83
C VAL A 24 4.90 10.79 11.68
N PRO A 25 4.62 11.17 12.93
CA PRO A 25 3.61 10.47 13.74
C PRO A 25 2.21 10.76 13.19
N ILE A 26 1.26 9.85 13.42
CA ILE A 26 -0.14 10.02 12.97
C ILE A 26 -0.83 11.25 13.56
N SER A 27 -0.34 11.74 14.70
CA SER A 27 -0.83 12.93 15.40
C SER A 27 -0.23 14.24 14.88
N ALA A 28 0.71 14.20 13.93
CA ALA A 28 1.33 15.40 13.39
C ALA A 28 0.30 16.29 12.68
N ASN A 29 0.30 17.58 13.01
CA ASN A 29 -0.48 18.57 12.30
C ASN A 29 0.31 19.06 11.08
N LEU A 30 -0.15 18.71 9.88
CA LEU A 30 0.57 18.95 8.63
C LEU A 30 -0.27 19.80 7.69
N GLU A 31 0.40 20.69 6.97
CA GLU A 31 -0.22 21.40 5.86
C GLU A 31 -0.54 20.45 4.70
N SER A 32 -1.53 20.83 3.90
CA SER A 32 -1.89 20.07 2.71
C SER A 32 -0.72 20.07 1.72
N TYR A 33 -0.41 18.90 1.17
CA TYR A 33 0.65 18.73 0.19
C TYR A 33 0.23 17.75 -0.89
N SER A 34 0.96 17.78 -2.01
CA SER A 34 0.78 16.85 -3.12
C SER A 34 2.13 16.28 -3.53
N ALA A 35 2.47 15.11 -3.01
CA ALA A 35 3.70 14.40 -3.34
C ALA A 35 3.51 12.89 -3.18
N THR A 36 4.05 12.11 -4.12
CA THR A 36 4.01 10.65 -4.08
C THR A 36 5.28 10.02 -4.66
N PHE A 37 5.68 8.87 -4.11
CA PHE A 37 6.73 8.03 -4.71
C PHE A 37 6.22 7.17 -5.87
N SER A 38 4.89 7.11 -6.06
CA SER A 38 4.30 6.39 -7.19
C SER A 38 4.55 7.15 -8.49
N PRO A 39 4.94 6.47 -9.58
CA PRO A 39 5.22 7.14 -10.85
C PRO A 39 3.95 7.54 -11.61
N GLY A 40 4.09 8.42 -12.59
CA GLY A 40 3.07 8.68 -13.61
C GLY A 40 2.02 9.73 -13.23
N SER A 41 2.28 10.54 -12.20
CA SER A 41 1.44 11.69 -11.83
C SER A 41 2.26 12.97 -11.79
N ALA A 42 1.60 14.12 -11.87
CA ALA A 42 2.26 15.41 -11.68
C ALA A 42 2.85 15.54 -10.27
N ASP A 43 2.28 14.83 -9.30
CA ASP A 43 2.69 14.79 -7.91
C ASP A 43 3.83 13.79 -7.64
N SER A 44 4.29 13.07 -8.68
CA SER A 44 5.39 12.12 -8.55
C SER A 44 6.70 12.87 -8.27
N VAL A 45 7.34 12.55 -7.16
CA VAL A 45 8.64 13.12 -6.78
C VAL A 45 9.68 12.87 -7.87
N ALA A 46 9.74 11.63 -8.36
CA ALA A 46 10.57 11.25 -9.49
C ALA A 46 9.71 11.11 -10.75
N GLN A 47 10.05 11.88 -11.78
CA GLN A 47 9.35 11.87 -13.07
C GLN A 47 9.90 10.80 -14.04
N SER A 48 11.06 10.22 -13.73
CA SER A 48 11.71 9.22 -14.58
C SER A 48 11.13 7.81 -14.35
N LYS A 49 11.06 6.99 -15.41
CA LYS A 49 10.64 5.57 -15.31
C LYS A 49 11.61 4.71 -14.48
N SER A 50 12.83 5.19 -14.28
CA SER A 50 13.88 4.62 -13.44
C SER A 50 14.03 5.36 -12.10
N GLY A 51 12.99 6.07 -11.65
CA GLY A 51 13.02 7.03 -10.54
C GLY A 51 13.25 6.45 -9.14
N GLN A 52 13.65 5.17 -9.01
CA GLN A 52 13.93 4.57 -7.70
C GLN A 52 15.05 5.30 -6.98
N ARG A 53 16.17 5.58 -7.65
CA ARG A 53 17.29 6.31 -7.04
C ARG A 53 16.89 7.73 -6.64
N ASP A 54 16.10 8.41 -7.47
CA ASP A 54 15.61 9.75 -7.20
C ASP A 54 14.66 9.75 -5.98
N ASN A 55 13.76 8.76 -5.88
CA ASN A 55 12.89 8.57 -4.71
C ASN A 55 13.70 8.31 -3.43
N GLN A 56 14.75 7.50 -3.50
CA GLN A 56 15.65 7.23 -2.37
C GLN A 56 16.43 8.48 -1.96
N ALA A 57 16.94 9.25 -2.92
CA ALA A 57 17.61 10.52 -2.66
C ALA A 57 16.65 11.53 -2.02
N TRP A 58 15.41 11.61 -2.51
CA TRP A 58 14.37 12.45 -1.92
C TRP A 58 14.03 12.05 -0.49
N TRP A 59 13.90 10.75 -0.21
CA TRP A 59 13.73 10.26 1.16
C TRP A 59 14.90 10.69 2.06
N GLY A 60 16.14 10.58 1.58
CA GLY A 60 17.32 11.04 2.33
C GLY A 60 17.31 12.55 2.65
N LEU A 61 16.80 13.37 1.73
CA LEU A 61 16.61 14.81 1.98
C LEU A 61 15.52 15.07 3.04
N LEU A 62 14.39 14.38 2.95
CA LEU A 62 13.32 14.48 3.95
C LEU A 62 13.76 13.99 5.33
N ALA A 63 14.54 12.90 5.38
CA ALA A 63 15.08 12.29 6.58
C ALA A 63 16.10 13.20 7.30
N SER A 64 16.85 14.01 6.56
CA SER A 64 17.81 14.96 7.11
C SER A 64 17.21 16.34 7.41
N TRP A 65 16.07 16.67 6.79
CA TRP A 65 15.38 17.93 7.03
C TRP A 65 14.80 17.98 8.45
N ARG A 66 15.09 19.07 9.17
CA ARG A 66 14.54 19.35 10.50
C ARG A 66 13.53 20.48 10.40
N ASN A 67 12.30 20.20 10.82
CA ASN A 67 11.23 21.18 10.92
C ASN A 67 10.98 21.45 12.40
N ARG A 68 10.94 22.73 12.80
CA ARG A 68 10.72 23.14 14.19
C ARG A 68 9.39 22.58 14.74
N ASP A 69 8.39 22.42 13.89
CA ASP A 69 7.07 21.95 14.28
C ASP A 69 6.94 20.42 14.23
N LEU A 70 7.92 19.72 13.64
CA LEU A 70 7.99 18.25 13.58
C LEU A 70 9.24 17.76 14.30
N GLN A 71 9.13 17.75 15.63
CA GLN A 71 10.14 17.20 16.53
C GLN A 71 10.09 15.67 16.54
N GLY A 72 11.23 15.04 16.79
CA GLY A 72 11.36 13.57 16.86
C GLY A 72 11.98 12.94 15.61
N PRO A 73 11.91 11.61 15.49
CA PRO A 73 12.46 10.85 14.37
C PRO A 73 11.90 11.30 13.03
N ARG A 74 12.77 11.40 12.04
CA ARG A 74 12.41 11.76 10.66
C ARG A 74 12.61 10.63 9.66
N ASN A 75 13.13 9.50 10.14
CA ASN A 75 13.35 8.29 9.37
C ASN A 75 13.15 7.04 10.26
N LEU A 76 13.10 5.86 9.63
CA LEU A 76 12.81 4.60 10.31
C LEU A 76 13.93 4.19 11.26
N THR A 77 15.18 4.49 10.89
CA THR A 77 16.36 4.18 11.72
C THR A 77 16.34 4.95 13.04
N GLU A 78 16.08 6.25 12.98
CA GLU A 78 15.93 7.12 14.16
C GLU A 78 14.79 6.64 15.05
N LEU A 79 13.67 6.22 14.46
CA LEU A 79 12.54 5.67 15.22
C LEU A 79 12.93 4.35 15.92
N ALA A 80 13.58 3.44 15.20
CA ALA A 80 14.07 2.18 15.77
C ALA A 80 15.07 2.40 16.91
N LEU A 81 15.90 3.43 16.83
CA LEU A 81 16.88 3.77 17.86
C LEU A 81 16.26 4.39 19.12
N GLN A 82 15.04 4.94 19.05
CA GLN A 82 14.35 5.45 20.24
C GLN A 82 14.02 4.33 21.23
N ASP A 83 13.59 3.17 20.72
CA ASP A 83 13.38 1.98 21.52
C ASP A 83 13.68 0.71 20.71
N THR A 84 14.94 0.26 20.79
CA THR A 84 15.40 -0.96 20.13
C THR A 84 14.75 -2.25 20.66
N SER A 85 13.99 -2.18 21.76
CA SER A 85 13.33 -3.34 22.39
C SER A 85 11.84 -3.47 22.04
N SER A 86 11.26 -2.47 21.37
CA SER A 86 9.89 -2.54 20.90
C SER A 86 9.83 -3.15 19.49
N PRO A 87 8.94 -4.14 19.24
CA PRO A 87 8.69 -4.65 17.89
C PRO A 87 8.20 -3.55 16.95
N MET A 88 8.60 -3.62 15.67
CA MET A 88 8.20 -2.65 14.65
C MET A 88 7.50 -3.34 13.47
N ILE A 89 6.24 -2.99 13.21
CA ILE A 89 5.51 -3.46 12.03
C ILE A 89 5.56 -2.39 10.95
N VAL A 90 6.15 -2.72 9.79
CA VAL A 90 6.29 -1.80 8.66
C VAL A 90 5.41 -2.28 7.51
N ALA A 91 4.30 -1.60 7.26
CA ALA A 91 3.34 -1.95 6.21
C ALA A 91 3.39 -0.94 5.05
N LEU A 92 4.16 -1.25 4.01
CA LEU A 92 4.42 -0.32 2.91
C LEU A 92 4.04 -0.92 1.57
N SER A 93 3.56 -0.08 0.64
CA SER A 93 3.44 -0.49 -0.76
C SER A 93 4.83 -0.71 -1.37
N LYS A 94 4.90 -1.41 -2.51
CA LYS A 94 6.18 -1.62 -3.22
C LYS A 94 6.91 -0.31 -3.51
N THR A 95 6.21 0.74 -3.94
CA THR A 95 6.82 2.02 -4.31
C THR A 95 7.39 2.75 -3.09
N TYR A 96 6.70 2.71 -1.96
CA TYR A 96 7.18 3.31 -0.72
C TYR A 96 8.32 2.50 -0.10
N LEU A 97 8.24 1.17 -0.11
CA LEU A 97 9.32 0.28 0.34
C LEU A 97 10.62 0.55 -0.43
N GLN A 98 10.54 0.73 -1.75
CA GLN A 98 11.71 1.04 -2.57
C GLN A 98 12.34 2.41 -2.23
N ALA A 99 11.52 3.41 -1.90
CA ALA A 99 11.99 4.73 -1.53
C ALA A 99 12.76 4.73 -0.20
N VAL A 100 12.31 3.93 0.77
CA VAL A 100 12.91 3.87 2.12
C VAL A 100 13.85 2.68 2.32
N LEU A 101 14.24 1.98 1.25
CA LEU A 101 14.91 0.68 1.35
C LEU A 101 16.15 0.69 2.24
N HIS A 102 17.06 1.65 2.05
CA HIS A 102 18.29 1.74 2.84
C HIS A 102 17.98 2.05 4.31
N ASP A 103 17.12 3.04 4.56
CA ASP A 103 16.70 3.41 5.92
C ASP A 103 15.97 2.27 6.66
N LEU A 104 15.20 1.44 5.94
CA LEU A 104 14.58 0.27 6.54
C LEU A 104 15.59 -0.83 6.87
N ALA A 105 16.64 -1.00 6.04
CA ALA A 105 17.72 -1.94 6.31
C ALA A 105 18.53 -1.49 7.53
N ASP A 106 18.86 -0.20 7.60
CA ASP A 106 19.57 0.41 8.73
C ASP A 106 18.73 0.31 10.03
N ALA A 107 17.41 0.49 9.95
CA ALA A 107 16.50 0.28 11.07
C ALA A 107 16.50 -1.19 11.55
N ALA A 108 16.46 -2.16 10.64
CA ALA A 108 16.54 -3.57 10.98
C ALA A 108 17.88 -3.93 11.65
N GLU A 109 18.99 -3.35 11.17
CA GLU A 109 20.30 -3.52 11.78
C GLU A 109 20.37 -2.90 13.18
N ALA A 110 19.84 -1.69 13.36
CA ALA A 110 19.80 -0.98 14.63
C ALA A 110 19.00 -1.74 15.72
N MET A 111 17.88 -2.37 15.37
CA MET A 111 17.09 -3.21 16.29
C MET A 111 17.84 -4.50 16.68
N GLY A 112 18.63 -5.04 15.76
CA GLY A 112 19.44 -6.23 15.98
C GLY A 112 18.61 -7.44 16.42
N LYS A 113 18.97 -8.05 17.56
CA LYS A 113 18.24 -9.19 18.14
C LYS A 113 17.32 -8.82 19.31
N LYS A 114 17.19 -7.53 19.62
CA LYS A 114 16.44 -7.08 20.79
C LYS A 114 14.93 -7.14 20.57
N ALA A 115 14.49 -6.85 19.34
CA ALA A 115 13.11 -6.94 18.91
C ALA A 115 13.03 -7.23 17.40
N ASP A 116 11.89 -7.75 16.96
CA ASP A 116 11.65 -8.07 15.56
C ASP A 116 11.15 -6.86 14.77
N LEU A 117 11.71 -6.68 13.57
CA LEU A 117 11.14 -5.88 12.50
C LEU A 117 10.28 -6.77 11.59
N LEU A 118 9.01 -6.43 11.46
CA LEU A 118 8.00 -7.19 10.73
C LEU A 118 7.58 -6.41 9.47
N LEU A 119 8.18 -6.73 8.33
CA LEU A 119 7.88 -6.06 7.06
C LEU A 119 6.69 -6.72 6.36
N VAL A 120 5.62 -5.96 6.16
CA VAL A 120 4.43 -6.34 5.41
C VAL A 120 4.40 -5.60 4.08
N SER A 121 4.83 -6.28 3.02
CA SER A 121 4.80 -5.76 1.66
C SER A 121 4.56 -6.90 0.67
N THR A 122 3.72 -6.64 -0.35
CA THR A 122 3.50 -7.61 -1.42
C THR A 122 4.64 -7.59 -2.44
N GLY A 123 5.00 -8.78 -2.91
CA GLY A 123 6.00 -8.97 -3.97
C GLY A 123 7.24 -9.67 -3.44
N THR A 124 8.28 -9.72 -4.27
CA THR A 124 9.57 -10.29 -3.89
C THR A 124 10.23 -9.42 -2.81
N PRO A 125 10.82 -10.04 -1.77
CA PRO A 125 11.63 -9.30 -0.81
C PRO A 125 12.76 -8.53 -1.50
N PRO A 126 13.00 -7.26 -1.12
CA PRO A 126 14.22 -6.57 -1.48
C PRO A 126 15.44 -7.26 -0.87
N ASP A 127 16.59 -7.10 -1.53
CA ASP A 127 17.88 -7.61 -1.04
C ASP A 127 18.15 -7.13 0.39
N GLY A 128 18.50 -8.07 1.27
CA GLY A 128 18.81 -7.81 2.68
C GLY A 128 17.61 -7.77 3.63
N LEU A 129 16.37 -7.81 3.10
CA LEU A 129 15.13 -7.80 3.89
C LEU A 129 14.37 -9.14 3.84
N GLU A 130 14.96 -10.20 3.30
CA GLU A 130 14.32 -11.51 3.13
C GLU A 130 13.88 -12.12 4.46
N LYS A 131 14.67 -11.89 5.52
CA LYS A 131 14.40 -12.42 6.86
C LYS A 131 13.26 -11.69 7.57
N VAL A 132 13.12 -10.39 7.33
CA VAL A 132 12.11 -9.53 7.99
C VAL A 132 10.80 -9.44 7.19
N GLN A 133 10.83 -9.67 5.87
CA GLN A 133 9.61 -9.66 5.06
C GLN A 133 8.73 -10.86 5.35
N LEU A 134 7.51 -10.59 5.78
CA LEU A 134 6.49 -11.57 6.09
C LEU A 134 5.75 -12.06 4.84
N PRO A 135 5.16 -13.27 4.87
CA PRO A 135 4.29 -13.74 3.81
C PRO A 135 3.12 -12.76 3.61
N CYS A 136 3.03 -12.17 2.43
CA CYS A 136 1.99 -11.19 2.09
C CYS A 136 1.72 -11.23 0.59
N ASP A 137 0.63 -11.88 0.19
CA ASP A 137 0.20 -11.91 -1.21
C ASP A 137 -1.30 -11.68 -1.37
N ALA A 138 -1.75 -11.60 -2.62
CA ALA A 138 -3.12 -11.22 -2.93
C ALA A 138 -4.16 -12.16 -2.29
N ARG A 139 -3.86 -13.44 -2.00
CA ARG A 139 -4.81 -14.43 -1.45
C ARG A 139 -5.45 -13.96 -0.15
N PHE A 140 -4.74 -13.14 0.62
CA PHE A 140 -5.30 -12.46 1.79
C PHE A 140 -6.49 -11.56 1.50
N LEU A 141 -6.74 -11.13 0.26
CA LEU A 141 -7.99 -10.43 -0.10
C LEU A 141 -9.22 -11.32 0.09
N THR A 142 -9.08 -12.64 -0.07
CA THR A 142 -10.19 -13.59 0.11
C THR A 142 -10.52 -13.80 1.58
N SER A 143 -9.52 -13.78 2.46
CA SER A 143 -9.67 -14.05 3.89
C SER A 143 -9.83 -12.78 4.74
N LEU A 144 -9.16 -11.68 4.39
CA LEU A 144 -9.18 -10.39 5.11
C LEU A 144 -10.09 -9.34 4.45
N GLY A 145 -10.61 -9.63 3.25
CA GLY A 145 -11.46 -8.72 2.48
C GLY A 145 -10.75 -7.44 2.02
N GLY A 146 -11.55 -6.49 1.52
CA GLY A 146 -11.08 -5.16 1.10
C GLY A 146 -10.44 -5.12 -0.28
N SER A 147 -9.67 -4.06 -0.53
CA SER A 147 -9.00 -3.80 -1.81
C SER A 147 -7.51 -4.14 -1.75
N ARG A 148 -6.89 -4.31 -2.92
CA ARG A 148 -5.43 -4.43 -3.08
C ARG A 148 -4.66 -3.28 -2.44
N THR A 149 -5.22 -2.07 -2.45
CA THR A 149 -4.58 -0.88 -1.87
C THR A 149 -4.54 -0.94 -0.34
N SER A 150 -5.51 -1.59 0.30
CA SER A 150 -5.57 -1.75 1.75
C SER A 150 -4.90 -3.03 2.26
N LEU A 151 -4.38 -3.89 1.38
CA LEU A 151 -3.95 -5.24 1.72
C LEU A 151 -2.85 -5.26 2.79
N ASN A 152 -1.79 -4.48 2.62
CA ASN A 152 -0.65 -4.49 3.55
C ASN A 152 -1.08 -3.99 4.94
N ALA A 153 -1.91 -2.96 5.00
CA ALA A 153 -2.48 -2.46 6.26
C ALA A 153 -3.37 -3.52 6.94
N ARG A 154 -4.15 -4.28 6.17
CA ARG A 154 -4.99 -5.37 6.70
C ARG A 154 -4.18 -6.56 7.21
N VAL A 155 -3.06 -6.88 6.56
CA VAL A 155 -2.15 -7.91 7.07
C VAL A 155 -1.48 -7.45 8.36
N ALA A 156 -1.03 -6.19 8.44
CA ALA A 156 -0.51 -5.61 9.69
C ALA A 156 -1.56 -5.62 10.82
N ASP A 157 -2.80 -5.28 10.48
CA ASP A 157 -3.94 -5.34 11.39
C ASP A 157 -4.23 -6.76 11.89
N ARG A 158 -4.11 -7.76 11.00
CA ARG A 158 -4.20 -9.18 11.37
C ARG A 158 -3.12 -9.57 12.37
N ILE A 159 -1.88 -9.11 12.19
CA ILE A 159 -0.77 -9.35 13.13
C ILE A 159 -1.11 -8.76 14.51
N ILE A 160 -1.60 -7.52 14.54
CA ILE A 160 -2.00 -6.87 15.81
C ILE A 160 -3.14 -7.64 16.48
N ALA A 161 -4.15 -8.04 15.71
CA ALA A 161 -5.31 -8.75 16.24
C ALA A 161 -5.03 -10.19 16.71
N THR A 162 -3.81 -10.69 16.52
CA THR A 162 -3.37 -12.01 16.99
C THR A 162 -2.12 -11.92 17.85
N SER A 163 -1.82 -10.75 18.41
CA SER A 163 -0.61 -10.48 19.18
C SER A 163 -0.43 -11.44 20.36
N ASP A 164 -1.53 -11.87 20.99
CA ASP A 164 -1.61 -12.87 22.06
C ASP A 164 -0.98 -14.22 21.70
N ARG A 165 -0.91 -14.56 20.41
CA ARG A 165 -0.43 -15.87 19.93
C ARG A 165 1.06 -15.90 19.60
N HIS A 166 1.65 -14.74 19.38
CA HIS A 166 3.01 -14.65 18.85
C HIS A 166 3.89 -13.62 19.53
N GLU A 167 3.34 -12.65 20.26
CA GLU A 167 4.11 -11.61 20.97
C GLU A 167 5.07 -10.89 20.03
N PHE A 168 4.61 -10.66 18.80
CA PHE A 168 5.38 -10.11 17.66
C PHE A 168 6.67 -10.85 17.27
N ASP A 169 6.90 -12.08 17.74
CA ASP A 169 8.00 -12.93 17.28
C ASP A 169 7.88 -13.22 15.77
N SER A 170 8.93 -12.89 15.02
CA SER A 170 8.91 -12.95 13.55
C SER A 170 8.66 -14.35 13.01
N ALA A 171 9.18 -15.40 13.65
CA ALA A 171 8.99 -16.79 13.24
C ALA A 171 7.55 -17.24 13.50
N LYS A 172 6.98 -16.91 14.67
CA LYS A 172 5.58 -17.22 15.00
C LYS A 172 4.61 -16.46 14.10
N VAL A 173 4.85 -15.18 13.83
CA VAL A 173 4.04 -14.35 12.91
C VAL A 173 4.10 -14.94 11.50
N ARG A 174 5.29 -15.27 11.00
CA ARG A 174 5.47 -15.91 9.68
C ARG A 174 4.67 -17.21 9.58
N ASN A 175 4.76 -18.06 10.59
CA ASN A 175 4.02 -19.34 10.63
C ASN A 175 2.50 -19.13 10.66
N LEU A 176 2.01 -18.13 11.39
CA LEU A 176 0.59 -17.78 11.42
C LEU A 176 0.11 -17.32 10.04
N LEU A 177 0.83 -16.38 9.42
CA LEU A 177 0.47 -15.86 8.10
C LEU A 177 0.57 -16.93 7.01
N GLN A 178 1.57 -17.81 7.07
CA GLN A 178 1.67 -18.92 6.14
C GLN A 178 0.48 -19.88 6.27
N LYS A 179 0.06 -20.24 7.49
CA LYS A 179 -1.14 -21.06 7.71
C LYS A 179 -2.41 -20.39 7.20
N ASP A 180 -2.53 -19.08 7.38
CA ASP A 180 -3.67 -18.31 6.86
C ASP A 180 -3.67 -18.31 5.31
N LEU A 181 -2.50 -18.24 4.68
CA LEU A 181 -2.36 -18.36 3.21
C LEU A 181 -2.67 -19.77 2.70
N ASP A 182 -2.20 -20.81 3.38
CA ASP A 182 -2.42 -22.21 2.97
C ASP A 182 -3.91 -22.61 3.04
N ARG A 183 -4.67 -21.94 3.92
CA ARG A 183 -6.14 -22.10 4.03
C ARG A 183 -6.91 -21.23 3.03
N SER A 184 -6.27 -20.21 2.47
CA SER A 184 -6.90 -19.28 1.55
C SER A 184 -7.03 -19.95 0.17
N LYS A 185 -8.20 -19.82 -0.45
CA LYS A 185 -8.40 -20.29 -1.82
C LYS A 185 -7.51 -19.47 -2.76
N ASP A 186 -6.96 -20.11 -3.78
CA ASP A 186 -6.27 -19.38 -4.84
C ASP A 186 -7.20 -18.34 -5.45
N ILE A 187 -6.69 -17.13 -5.62
CA ILE A 187 -7.45 -16.12 -6.35
C ILE A 187 -7.48 -16.57 -7.80
N LEU A 188 -8.70 -16.75 -8.32
CA LEU A 188 -8.94 -16.75 -9.75
C LEU A 188 -8.32 -15.49 -10.33
N ARG A 189 -7.15 -15.62 -10.97
CA ARG A 189 -6.59 -14.58 -11.81
C ARG A 189 -7.57 -14.39 -12.96
N TYR A 190 -8.49 -13.44 -12.81
CA TYR A 190 -9.21 -12.93 -13.96
C TYR A 190 -8.16 -12.29 -14.85
N ASP A 191 -7.86 -12.97 -15.96
CA ASP A 191 -7.02 -12.46 -17.04
C ASP A 191 -7.78 -11.34 -17.76
N ARG A 192 -7.85 -10.18 -17.10
CA ARG A 192 -8.61 -9.05 -17.61
C ARG A 192 -7.80 -8.41 -18.72
N ARG A 193 -8.21 -8.64 -19.95
CA ARG A 193 -7.63 -7.98 -21.13
C ARG A 193 -7.82 -6.47 -20.99
N LYS A 194 -6.72 -5.72 -21.07
CA LYS A 194 -6.76 -4.25 -21.16
C LYS A 194 -7.39 -3.88 -22.50
N GLN A 195 -8.49 -3.14 -22.46
CA GLN A 195 -9.11 -2.56 -23.65
C GLN A 195 -8.64 -1.12 -23.85
N THR A 196 -8.49 -0.71 -25.10
CA THR A 196 -8.28 0.67 -25.53
C THR A 196 -9.52 1.53 -25.26
N ASP A 197 -9.34 2.85 -25.19
CA ASP A 197 -10.48 3.78 -25.01
C ASP A 197 -11.49 3.66 -26.15
N PHE A 198 -11.00 3.42 -27.38
CA PHE A 198 -11.85 3.21 -28.55
C PHE A 198 -12.76 2.00 -28.41
N GLU A 199 -12.23 0.86 -27.97
CA GLU A 199 -13.02 -0.36 -27.76
C GLU A 199 -14.07 -0.17 -26.66
N ILE A 200 -13.74 0.54 -25.59
CA ILE A 200 -14.66 0.83 -24.49
C ILE A 200 -15.76 1.81 -24.95
N GLN A 201 -15.42 2.88 -25.66
CA GLN A 201 -16.40 3.81 -26.22
C GLN A 201 -17.33 3.13 -27.22
N HIS A 202 -16.80 2.28 -28.11
CA HIS A 202 -17.60 1.50 -29.04
C HIS A 202 -18.56 0.56 -28.31
N TRP A 203 -18.08 -0.14 -27.27
CA TRP A 203 -18.91 -1.01 -26.44
C TRP A 203 -20.04 -0.24 -25.72
N ILE A 204 -19.72 0.92 -25.13
CA ILE A 204 -20.72 1.80 -24.49
C ILE A 204 -21.78 2.24 -25.50
N ARG A 205 -21.39 2.69 -26.70
CA ARG A 205 -22.33 3.08 -27.78
C ARG A 205 -23.26 1.93 -28.15
N THR A 206 -22.70 0.74 -28.38
CA THR A 206 -23.48 -0.45 -28.75
C THR A 206 -24.52 -0.80 -27.68
N ARG A 207 -24.17 -0.69 -26.39
CA ARG A 207 -25.13 -0.96 -25.31
C ARG A 207 -26.19 0.13 -25.16
N LEU A 208 -25.82 1.40 -25.28
CA LEU A 208 -26.77 2.51 -25.22
C LEU A 208 -27.77 2.52 -26.38
N ASN A 209 -27.41 1.94 -27.54
CA ASN A 209 -28.36 1.73 -28.66
C ASN A 209 -29.42 0.66 -28.37
N VAL A 210 -29.17 -0.25 -27.42
CA VAL A 210 -30.11 -1.33 -27.05
C VAL A 210 -31.06 -0.89 -25.93
N GLY A 211 -30.68 0.10 -25.13
CA GLY A 211 -31.54 0.63 -24.07
C GLY A 211 -30.85 1.68 -23.20
N ALA A 212 -31.62 2.30 -22.30
CA ALA A 212 -31.09 3.25 -21.33
C ALA A 212 -30.44 2.52 -20.14
N PHE A 213 -29.13 2.68 -19.98
CA PHE A 213 -28.38 2.11 -18.86
C PHE A 213 -27.66 3.20 -18.07
N SER A 214 -27.63 3.04 -16.75
CA SER A 214 -26.81 3.89 -15.90
C SER A 214 -25.32 3.55 -16.05
N ARG A 215 -24.47 4.56 -15.89
CA ARG A 215 -23.00 4.44 -15.92
C ARG A 215 -22.48 3.32 -15.01
N SER A 216 -23.00 3.22 -13.79
CA SER A 216 -22.60 2.18 -12.83
C SER A 216 -23.06 0.78 -13.25
N SER A 217 -24.23 0.66 -13.89
CA SER A 217 -24.72 -0.61 -14.45
C SER A 217 -23.85 -1.10 -15.60
N LEU A 218 -23.51 -0.23 -16.55
CA LEU A 218 -22.65 -0.60 -17.69
C LEU A 218 -21.22 -0.93 -17.26
N LEU A 219 -20.66 -0.22 -16.28
CA LEU A 219 -19.34 -0.56 -15.74
C LEU A 219 -19.34 -1.93 -15.07
N ARG A 220 -20.43 -2.29 -14.39
CA ARG A 220 -20.58 -3.61 -13.77
C ARG A 220 -20.65 -4.70 -14.85
N GLU A 221 -21.49 -4.52 -15.85
CA GLU A 221 -21.63 -5.45 -16.97
C GLU A 221 -20.30 -5.63 -17.74
N LEU A 222 -19.58 -4.53 -18.03
CA LEU A 222 -18.26 -4.58 -18.66
C LEU A 222 -17.27 -5.44 -17.84
N ARG A 223 -17.30 -5.30 -16.51
CA ARG A 223 -16.45 -6.11 -15.61
C ARG A 223 -16.88 -7.56 -15.53
N ASP A 224 -18.19 -7.83 -15.58
CA ASP A 224 -18.75 -9.18 -15.57
C ASP A 224 -18.39 -9.95 -16.85
N THR A 225 -18.22 -9.25 -17.98
CA THR A 225 -17.69 -9.82 -19.24
C THR A 225 -16.17 -10.04 -19.25
N GLY A 226 -15.48 -9.73 -18.15
CA GLY A 226 -14.05 -10.00 -17.98
C GLY A 226 -13.10 -8.86 -18.37
N PHE A 227 -13.60 -7.69 -18.78
CA PHE A 227 -12.77 -6.55 -19.15
C PHE A 227 -12.39 -5.67 -17.94
N ALA A 228 -11.21 -5.03 -18.00
CA ALA A 228 -10.74 -4.10 -16.98
C ALA A 228 -10.90 -2.64 -17.42
N CYS A 229 -11.72 -1.89 -16.68
CA CYS A 229 -11.73 -0.42 -16.74
C CYS A 229 -11.85 0.19 -15.33
N GLU A 230 -10.98 1.16 -15.05
CA GLU A 230 -11.05 1.96 -13.83
C GLU A 230 -12.30 2.83 -13.84
N GLN A 231 -12.92 3.03 -12.67
CA GLN A 231 -14.20 3.73 -12.58
C GLN A 231 -14.13 5.17 -13.10
N ARG A 232 -13.03 5.89 -12.84
CA ARG A 232 -12.82 7.26 -13.32
C ARG A 232 -12.63 7.30 -14.85
N ARG A 233 -11.83 6.38 -15.39
CA ARG A 233 -11.63 6.24 -16.84
C ARG A 233 -12.95 5.92 -17.54
N PHE A 234 -13.70 4.93 -17.04
CA PHE A 234 -15.00 4.58 -17.60
C PHE A 234 -16.00 5.75 -17.55
N ALA A 235 -15.97 6.54 -16.46
CA ALA A 235 -16.82 7.72 -16.34
C ALA A 235 -16.54 8.74 -17.43
N GLY A 236 -15.27 9.10 -17.65
CA GLY A 236 -14.89 10.03 -18.73
C GLY A 236 -15.34 9.55 -20.11
N LEU A 237 -15.10 8.28 -20.42
CA LEU A 237 -15.49 7.70 -21.72
C LEU A 237 -17.02 7.61 -21.90
N TYR A 238 -17.77 7.36 -20.83
CA TYR A 238 -19.24 7.37 -20.87
C TYR A 238 -19.77 8.77 -21.16
N ASP A 239 -19.25 9.77 -20.46
CA ASP A 239 -19.66 11.17 -20.63
C ASP A 239 -19.33 11.68 -22.05
N GLU A 240 -18.16 11.31 -22.60
CA GLU A 240 -17.77 11.60 -23.99
C GLU A 240 -18.73 10.98 -25.02
N VAL A 241 -19.16 9.73 -24.81
CA VAL A 241 -20.12 9.06 -25.69
C VAL A 241 -21.49 9.73 -25.64
N ILE A 242 -21.97 10.08 -24.45
CA ILE A 242 -23.26 10.78 -24.28
C ILE A 242 -23.22 12.17 -24.93
N ALA A 243 -22.15 12.93 -24.72
CA ALA A 243 -21.97 14.25 -25.32
C ALA A 243 -21.86 14.17 -26.85
N GLY A 244 -21.23 13.12 -27.39
CA GLY A 244 -21.11 12.88 -28.83
C GLY A 244 -22.41 12.44 -29.52
N ASN A 245 -23.36 11.83 -28.79
CA ASN A 245 -24.67 11.42 -29.31
C ASN A 245 -25.72 12.56 -29.31
N CYS A 246 -25.42 13.72 -28.72
CA CYS A 246 -26.30 14.89 -28.68
C CYS A 246 -26.03 15.90 -29.82
N ARG A 247 -25.21 15.54 -30.81
CA ARG A 247 -24.99 16.29 -32.07
C ARG A 247 -25.59 15.52 -33.22
#